data_AF-A0A0N4TB78-F1
#
_entry.id   AF-A0A0N4TB78-F1
#
_cell.length_a   1.000
_cell.length_b   1.000
_cell.length_c   1.000
_cell.angle_alpha   90.00
_cell.angle_beta   90.00
_cell.angle_gamma   90.00
#
_symmetry.space_group_name_H-M   'P 1'
#
loop_
_entity.id
_entity.type
_entity.pdbx_description
1 polymer ?
#
loop_
_entity_poly.entity_id
_entity_poly.type
_entity_poly.pdbx_seq_one_letter_code
_entity_poly.pdbx_strand_id
1 'polypeptide(L)'
;MDKLAIKVGHRHYEPTQTIMEKDFTSWNLFGNFIQEYNRKYRSKKEFLKRFRIYKRNLRLAKLIQKNEEGTAIYGETPYSDMTQEEFRKIMLPYKWPLNENKKQLIDLTKYGITDDKIPESFDWRDKGVVTEVKNQGSCGSCWAFSVTGNIEGAWAIKKGKLISLSEQELVDCDVIDQGCKGGLPLNAY
;
A
#
# COMPACT_ATOMS: atom_id res chain seq x y z
N MET A 1 59.38 -20.00 -23.74
CA MET A 1 60.02 -20.36 -22.46
C MET A 1 59.09 -19.93 -21.35
N ASP A 2 58.64 -20.93 -20.60
CA ASP A 2 57.72 -20.85 -19.49
C ASP A 2 58.15 -19.87 -18.39
N LYS A 3 57.16 -19.38 -17.64
CA LYS A 3 56.99 -19.83 -16.25
C LYS A 3 55.53 -19.71 -15.79
N LEU A 4 55.05 -20.83 -15.27
CA LEU A 4 53.72 -21.12 -14.74
C LEU A 4 53.43 -20.53 -13.35
N ALA A 5 52.11 -20.35 -13.10
CA ALA A 5 51.29 -20.57 -11.88
C ALA A 5 51.60 -19.76 -10.60
N ILE A 6 50.60 -19.23 -9.86
CA ILE A 6 49.67 -19.99 -8.98
C ILE A 6 48.33 -19.23 -8.79
N LYS A 7 47.21 -19.98 -8.79
CA LYS A 7 45.87 -19.53 -8.38
C LYS A 7 45.78 -19.40 -6.84
N VAL A 8 45.20 -18.32 -6.34
CA VAL A 8 44.48 -18.33 -5.05
C VAL A 8 43.14 -17.63 -5.27
N GLY A 9 42.07 -18.37 -5.03
CA GLY A 9 40.71 -17.90 -5.27
C GLY A 9 40.18 -17.07 -4.11
N HIS A 10 39.61 -15.92 -4.44
CA HIS A 10 38.45 -15.37 -3.74
C HIS A 10 37.58 -14.70 -4.80
N ARG A 11 36.38 -15.24 -5.04
CA ARG A 11 35.36 -14.56 -5.85
C ARG A 11 34.86 -13.34 -5.08
N HIS A 12 35.60 -12.25 -5.16
CA HIS A 12 35.06 -10.94 -4.89
C HIS A 12 34.18 -10.57 -6.09
N TYR A 13 32.87 -10.71 -5.93
CA TYR A 13 31.90 -10.21 -6.89
C TYR A 13 31.88 -8.68 -6.77
N GLU A 14 32.78 -8.01 -7.48
CA GLU A 14 32.67 -6.57 -7.68
C GLU A 14 31.40 -6.29 -8.52
N PRO A 15 30.49 -5.40 -8.07
CA PRO A 15 29.35 -5.02 -8.89
C PRO A 15 29.88 -4.28 -10.13
N THR A 16 29.82 -4.91 -11.29
CA THR A 16 30.19 -4.27 -12.56
C THR A 16 29.37 -2.99 -12.74
N GLN A 17 30.06 -1.90 -13.09
CA GLN A 17 29.48 -0.56 -13.26
C GLN A 17 28.64 -0.42 -14.54
N THR A 18 28.34 -1.52 -15.22
CA THR A 18 27.75 -1.55 -16.55
C THR A 18 26.42 -2.30 -16.51
N ILE A 19 25.37 -1.71 -17.06
CA ILE A 19 24.07 -2.37 -17.20
C ILE A 19 24.14 -3.34 -18.36
N MET A 20 23.76 -4.59 -18.11
CA MET A 20 23.66 -5.59 -19.17
C MET A 20 22.58 -5.18 -20.16
N GLU A 21 22.83 -5.38 -21.45
CA GLU A 21 21.90 -5.05 -22.54
C GLU A 21 20.46 -5.59 -22.30
N LYS A 22 20.35 -6.82 -21.77
CA LYS A 22 19.07 -7.45 -21.40
C LYS A 22 18.25 -6.68 -20.35
N ASP A 23 18.86 -5.74 -19.63
CA ASP A 23 18.23 -4.97 -18.57
C ASP A 23 17.90 -3.53 -18.99
N PHE A 24 18.26 -3.11 -20.21
CA PHE A 24 18.08 -1.74 -20.71
C PHE A 24 16.60 -1.29 -20.67
N THR A 25 15.67 -2.16 -21.09
CA THR A 25 14.23 -1.86 -21.02
C THR A 25 13.75 -1.64 -19.59
N SER A 26 14.18 -2.49 -18.65
CA SER A 26 13.78 -2.35 -17.24
C SER A 26 14.39 -1.10 -16.62
N TRP A 27 15.60 -0.72 -17.06
CA TRP A 27 16.27 0.49 -16.59
C TRP A 27 15.54 1.76 -17.03
N ASN A 28 15.12 1.84 -18.30
CA ASN A 28 14.34 2.98 -18.79
C ASN A 28 12.99 3.10 -18.07
N LEU A 29 12.30 1.98 -17.87
CA LEU A 29 11.04 1.97 -17.09
C LEU A 29 11.27 2.41 -15.64
N PHE A 30 12.38 2.01 -15.01
CA PHE A 30 12.74 2.49 -13.68
C PHE A 30 13.03 4.00 -13.65
N GLY A 31 13.64 4.54 -14.71
CA GLY A 31 13.82 5.98 -14.88
C GLY A 31 12.48 6.73 -14.91
N ASN A 32 11.50 6.22 -15.66
CA ASN A 32 10.15 6.78 -15.71
C ASN A 32 9.44 6.67 -14.34
N PHE A 33 9.51 5.50 -13.70
CA PHE A 33 8.99 5.26 -12.36
C PHE A 33 9.53 6.27 -11.33
N ILE A 34 10.83 6.60 -11.40
CA ILE A 34 11.44 7.59 -10.51
C ILE A 34 10.81 8.97 -10.70
N GLN A 35 10.56 9.37 -11.95
CA GLN A 35 9.95 10.65 -12.27
C GLN A 35 8.48 10.69 -11.85
N GLU A 36 7.71 9.68 -12.24
CA GLU A 36 6.28 9.55 -11.96
C GLU A 36 5.97 9.63 -10.46
N TYR A 37 6.72 8.87 -9.64
CA TYR A 37 6.49 8.80 -8.20
C TYR A 37 7.46 9.65 -7.38
N ASN A 38 8.17 10.58 -8.03
CA ASN A 38 9.13 11.51 -7.40
C ASN A 38 10.10 10.82 -6.42
N ARG A 39 10.68 9.70 -6.85
CA ARG A 39 11.50 8.85 -5.99
C ARG A 39 12.87 9.48 -5.74
N LYS A 40 13.32 9.41 -4.48
CA LYS A 40 14.64 9.90 -4.06
C LYS A 40 15.36 8.79 -3.30
N TYR A 41 16.61 8.54 -3.67
CA TYR A 41 17.46 7.52 -3.07
C TYR A 41 18.72 8.14 -2.49
N ARG A 42 19.12 7.71 -1.29
CA ARG A 42 20.19 8.37 -0.51
C ARG A 42 21.59 8.05 -1.01
N SER A 43 21.75 6.97 -1.77
CA SER A 43 23.05 6.53 -2.27
C SER A 43 22.92 5.72 -3.55
N LYS A 44 24.02 5.61 -4.30
CA LYS A 44 24.13 4.71 -5.46
C LYS A 44 23.84 3.25 -5.07
N LYS A 45 24.25 2.83 -3.86
CA LYS A 45 23.97 1.48 -3.34
C LYS A 45 22.47 1.25 -3.17
N GLU A 46 21.75 2.22 -2.60
CA GLU A 46 20.30 2.17 -2.48
C GLU A 46 19.62 2.20 -3.85
N PHE A 47 20.03 3.10 -4.74
CA PHE A 47 19.51 3.18 -6.10
C PHE A 47 19.58 1.81 -6.81
N LEU A 48 20.75 1.15 -6.78
CA LEU A 48 20.92 -0.16 -7.41
C LEU A 48 20.12 -1.27 -6.70
N LYS A 49 19.95 -1.19 -5.38
CA LYS A 49 19.05 -2.10 -4.64
C LYS A 49 17.61 -1.93 -5.12
N ARG A 50 17.12 -0.69 -5.21
CA ARG A 50 15.75 -0.33 -5.62
C ARG A 50 15.46 -0.74 -7.05
N PHE A 51 16.40 -0.52 -7.97
CA PHE A 51 16.30 -1.01 -9.35
C PHE A 51 16.13 -2.54 -9.42
N ARG A 52 16.90 -3.31 -8.64
CA ARG A 52 16.78 -4.78 -8.63
C ARG A 52 15.42 -5.24 -8.11
N ILE A 53 14.89 -4.58 -7.09
CA ILE A 53 13.56 -4.85 -6.52
C ILE A 53 12.49 -4.52 -7.55
N TYR A 54 12.53 -3.31 -8.11
CA TYR A 54 11.64 -2.84 -9.16
C TYR A 54 11.58 -3.82 -10.34
N LYS A 55 12.74 -4.23 -10.88
CA LYS A 55 12.81 -5.19 -11.98
C LYS A 55 12.13 -6.52 -11.64
N ARG A 56 12.32 -7.02 -10.42
CA ARG A 56 11.70 -8.27 -9.96
C ARG A 56 10.19 -8.12 -9.84
N ASN A 57 9.72 -7.04 -9.24
CA ASN A 57 8.30 -6.77 -9.02
C ASN A 57 7.57 -6.53 -10.34
N LEU A 58 8.16 -5.78 -11.28
CA LEU A 58 7.56 -5.55 -12.60
C LEU A 58 7.42 -6.86 -13.40
N ARG A 59 8.39 -7.77 -13.29
CA ARG A 59 8.27 -9.11 -13.91
C ARG A 59 7.12 -9.91 -13.31
N LEU A 60 6.95 -9.83 -11.98
CA LEU A 60 5.84 -10.48 -11.29
C LEU A 60 4.50 -9.86 -11.71
N ALA A 61 4.37 -8.53 -11.72
CA ALA A 61 3.16 -7.83 -12.15
C ALA A 61 2.76 -8.21 -13.59
N LYS A 62 3.73 -8.28 -14.52
CA LYS A 62 3.49 -8.74 -15.90
C LYS A 62 3.04 -10.19 -15.97
N LEU A 63 3.61 -11.07 -15.15
CA LEU A 63 3.19 -12.47 -15.09
C LEU A 63 1.75 -12.61 -14.57
N ILE A 64 1.42 -11.88 -13.52
CA ILE A 64 0.06 -11.89 -12.95
C ILE A 64 -0.93 -11.32 -13.98
N GLN A 65 -0.64 -10.16 -14.57
CA GLN A 65 -1.49 -9.56 -15.61
C GLN A 65 -1.72 -10.49 -16.81
N LYS A 66 -0.72 -11.28 -17.21
CA LYS A 66 -0.86 -12.23 -18.32
C LYS A 66 -1.83 -13.37 -17.98
N ASN A 67 -1.89 -13.78 -16.72
CA ASN A 67 -2.73 -14.88 -16.24
C ASN A 67 -4.06 -14.38 -15.63
N GLU A 68 -4.33 -13.07 -15.70
CA GLU A 68 -5.50 -12.47 -15.10
C GLU A 68 -6.74 -12.68 -15.98
N GLU A 69 -7.88 -13.01 -15.35
CA GLU A 69 -9.11 -13.41 -16.03
C GLU A 69 -10.10 -12.24 -16.22
N GLY A 70 -9.60 -11.00 -16.16
CA GLY A 70 -10.40 -9.79 -16.35
C GLY A 70 -11.05 -9.24 -15.07
N THR A 71 -10.60 -9.68 -13.89
CA THR A 71 -11.11 -9.18 -12.60
C THR A 71 -10.30 -8.01 -12.05
N ALA A 72 -9.06 -7.87 -12.51
CA ALA A 72 -8.16 -6.80 -12.08
C ALA A 72 -7.17 -6.38 -13.18
N ILE A 73 -6.49 -5.25 -12.97
CA ILE A 73 -5.35 -4.80 -13.75
C ILE A 73 -4.13 -4.75 -12.83
N TYR A 74 -3.06 -5.44 -13.21
CA TYR A 74 -1.80 -5.47 -12.48
C TYR A 74 -0.73 -4.74 -13.25
N GLY A 75 -0.02 -3.85 -12.56
CA GLY A 75 1.00 -3.02 -13.16
C GLY A 75 1.93 -2.39 -12.15
N GLU A 76 2.64 -1.38 -12.64
CA GLU A 76 3.49 -0.55 -11.82
C GLU A 76 2.64 0.31 -10.87
N THR A 77 2.95 0.25 -9.59
CA THR A 77 2.38 1.11 -8.54
C THR A 77 3.49 1.88 -7.84
N PRO A 78 3.19 2.88 -6.99
CA PRO A 78 4.21 3.54 -6.18
C PRO A 78 5.10 2.54 -5.43
N TYR A 79 4.57 1.39 -5.01
CA TYR A 79 5.28 0.43 -4.15
C TYR A 79 6.19 -0.54 -4.93
N SER A 80 6.33 -0.37 -6.25
CA SER A 80 7.06 -1.30 -7.11
C SER A 80 8.54 -1.46 -6.76
N ASP A 81 9.17 -0.50 -6.07
CA ASP A 81 10.56 -0.57 -5.64
C ASP A 81 10.75 -1.05 -4.18
N MET A 82 9.70 -1.57 -3.54
CA MET A 82 9.72 -2.14 -2.20
C MET A 82 9.70 -3.67 -2.20
N THR A 83 10.37 -4.29 -1.23
CA THR A 83 10.11 -5.71 -0.94
C THR A 83 8.78 -5.88 -0.23
N GLN A 84 8.21 -7.09 -0.25
CA GLN A 84 6.98 -7.39 0.51
C GLN A 84 7.15 -7.12 2.01
N GLU A 85 8.33 -7.40 2.57
CA GLU A 85 8.65 -7.12 3.97
C GLU A 85 8.72 -5.62 4.26
N GLU A 86 9.36 -4.83 3.37
CA GLU A 86 9.41 -3.37 3.49
C GLU A 86 8.00 -2.78 3.42
N PHE A 87 7.20 -3.21 2.44
CA PHE A 87 5.81 -2.77 2.29
C PHE A 87 4.99 -3.10 3.54
N ARG A 88 5.07 -4.35 4.03
CA ARG A 88 4.35 -4.79 5.23
C ARG A 88 4.74 -3.96 6.45
N LYS A 89 6.04 -3.71 6.65
CA LYS A 89 6.54 -2.95 7.80
C LYS A 89 6.06 -1.50 7.80
N ILE A 90 5.86 -0.92 6.62
CA ILE A 90 5.50 0.50 6.46
C ILE A 90 3.98 0.69 6.42
N MET A 91 3.28 -0.09 5.59
CA MET A 91 1.85 0.09 5.32
C MET A 91 0.95 -0.75 6.24
N LEU A 92 1.48 -1.86 6.80
CA LEU A 92 0.73 -2.81 7.61
C LEU A 92 1.43 -3.10 8.97
N PRO A 93 1.84 -2.07 9.74
CA PRO A 93 2.66 -2.26 10.93
C PRO A 93 1.90 -2.92 12.09
N TYR A 94 0.58 -2.79 12.12
CA TYR A 94 -0.26 -3.26 13.22
C TYR A 94 -0.90 -4.61 12.90
N LYS A 95 -0.85 -5.52 13.88
CA LYS A 95 -1.52 -6.82 13.80
C LYS A 95 -2.75 -6.77 14.69
N TRP A 96 -3.92 -6.77 14.07
CA TRP A 96 -5.17 -6.82 14.81
C TRP A 96 -5.27 -8.15 15.56
N PRO A 97 -5.68 -8.13 16.84
CA PRO A 97 -5.99 -9.36 17.54
C PRO A 97 -7.11 -10.05 16.77
N LEU A 98 -6.85 -11.26 16.27
CA LEU A 98 -7.89 -12.10 15.70
C LEU A 98 -8.80 -12.51 16.84
N ASN A 99 -9.95 -11.84 16.96
CA ASN A 99 -10.98 -12.28 17.87
C ASN A 99 -11.63 -13.51 17.23
N GLU A 100 -11.28 -14.72 17.69
CA GLU A 100 -11.96 -15.96 17.32
C GLU A 100 -13.41 -16.01 17.85
N ASN A 101 -13.81 -15.00 18.64
CA ASN A 101 -15.14 -14.86 19.19
C ASN A 101 -16.15 -14.39 18.14
N LYS A 102 -16.86 -15.39 17.60
CA LYS A 102 -18.18 -15.39 16.94
C LYS A 102 -18.57 -14.11 16.21
N LYS A 103 -18.69 -14.23 14.87
CA LYS A 103 -19.54 -13.37 14.04
C LYS A 103 -20.88 -13.17 14.74
N GLN A 104 -21.07 -12.06 15.45
CA GLN A 104 -22.40 -11.65 15.89
C GLN A 104 -23.10 -11.18 14.63
N LEU A 105 -23.80 -12.12 13.99
CA LEU A 105 -24.69 -11.78 12.89
C LEU A 105 -25.79 -10.90 13.47
N ILE A 106 -25.84 -9.65 13.02
CA ILE A 106 -26.92 -8.73 13.35
C ILE A 106 -28.13 -9.15 12.53
N ASP A 107 -29.24 -9.40 13.21
CA ASP A 107 -30.53 -9.63 12.56
C ASP A 107 -31.09 -8.30 12.04
N LEU A 108 -30.83 -8.01 10.77
CA LEU A 108 -31.24 -6.78 10.09
C LEU A 108 -32.76 -6.62 9.99
N THR A 109 -33.52 -7.73 10.06
CA THR A 109 -34.99 -7.69 10.01
C THR A 109 -35.58 -6.95 11.21
N LYS A 110 -34.89 -6.98 12.36
CA LYS A 110 -35.28 -6.20 13.56
C LYS A 110 -35.23 -4.69 13.34
N TYR A 111 -34.49 -4.24 12.32
CA TYR A 111 -34.41 -2.84 11.92
C TYR A 111 -35.29 -2.53 10.69
N GLY A 112 -36.16 -3.47 10.29
CA GLY A 112 -37.05 -3.31 9.14
C GLY A 112 -36.33 -3.35 7.78
N ILE A 113 -35.08 -3.82 7.76
CA ILE A 113 -34.28 -4.00 6.54
C ILE A 113 -34.56 -5.40 6.02
N THR A 114 -35.10 -5.46 4.81
CA THR A 114 -35.43 -6.68 4.08
C THR A 114 -34.73 -6.64 2.72
N ASP A 115 -34.48 -7.81 2.12
CA ASP A 115 -33.66 -7.93 0.91
C ASP A 115 -34.23 -7.13 -0.29
N ASP A 116 -35.54 -6.95 -0.36
CA ASP A 116 -36.24 -6.13 -1.38
C ASP A 116 -35.90 -4.64 -1.31
N LYS A 117 -35.31 -4.16 -0.20
CA LYS A 117 -34.93 -2.76 0.01
C LYS A 117 -33.46 -2.47 -0.29
N ILE A 118 -32.66 -3.50 -0.59
CA ILE A 118 -31.23 -3.35 -0.87
C ILE A 118 -31.04 -3.25 -2.39
N PRO A 119 -30.46 -2.16 -2.91
CA PRO A 119 -30.22 -2.03 -4.34
C PRO A 119 -29.15 -3.02 -4.82
N GLU A 120 -29.24 -3.45 -6.08
CA GLU A 120 -28.27 -4.33 -6.71
C GLU A 120 -26.85 -3.74 -6.75
N SER A 121 -26.75 -2.41 -6.89
CA SER A 121 -25.50 -1.66 -6.80
C SER A 121 -25.69 -0.38 -6.01
N PHE A 122 -24.66 0.00 -5.24
CA PHE A 122 -24.70 1.19 -4.42
C PHE A 122 -23.30 1.78 -4.25
N ASP A 123 -23.19 3.09 -4.44
CA ASP A 123 -21.94 3.83 -4.24
C ASP A 123 -22.22 5.15 -3.51
N TRP A 124 -21.57 5.34 -2.34
CA TRP A 124 -21.67 6.59 -1.59
C TRP A 124 -21.01 7.77 -2.31
N ARG A 125 -20.07 7.53 -3.22
CA ARG A 125 -19.42 8.58 -4.03
C ARG A 125 -20.43 9.29 -4.93
N ASP A 126 -21.38 8.56 -5.49
CA ASP A 126 -22.47 9.10 -6.32
C ASP A 126 -23.43 10.02 -5.53
N LYS A 127 -23.38 9.93 -4.19
CA LYS A 127 -24.16 10.79 -3.29
C LYS A 127 -23.38 12.03 -2.85
N GLY A 128 -22.11 12.17 -3.24
CA GLY A 128 -21.27 13.31 -2.84
C GLY A 128 -20.96 13.35 -1.35
N VAL A 129 -20.95 12.20 -0.67
CA VAL A 129 -20.69 12.09 0.78
C VAL A 129 -19.35 11.42 1.10
N VAL A 130 -18.45 11.34 0.12
CA VAL A 130 -17.11 10.74 0.27
C VAL A 130 -16.09 11.80 -0.12
N THR A 131 -15.10 12.02 0.73
CA THR A 131 -13.98 12.94 0.46
C THR A 131 -13.02 12.36 -0.59
N GLU A 132 -12.13 13.20 -1.10
CA GLU A 132 -11.05 12.76 -2.00
C GLU A 132 -10.17 11.69 -1.35
N VAL A 133 -9.54 10.85 -2.17
CA VAL A 133 -8.62 9.82 -1.68
C VAL A 133 -7.43 10.48 -0.97
N LYS A 134 -7.19 10.05 0.27
CA LYS A 134 -6.09 10.53 1.11
C LYS A 134 -4.93 9.53 1.19
N ASN A 135 -3.80 9.93 1.79
CA ASN A 135 -2.59 9.10 1.86
C ASN A 135 -1.99 9.10 3.28
N GLN A 136 -1.99 7.94 3.94
CA GLN A 136 -1.41 7.75 5.28
C GLN A 136 0.13 7.86 5.32
N GLY A 137 0.78 7.82 4.16
CA GLY A 137 2.24 7.81 4.05
C GLY A 137 2.87 6.60 4.71
N SER A 138 3.97 6.82 5.44
CA SER A 138 4.71 5.77 6.15
C SER A 138 4.28 5.59 7.61
N CYS A 139 3.08 6.04 7.97
CA CYS A 139 2.50 5.97 9.31
C CYS A 139 1.43 4.87 9.32
N GLY A 140 1.39 4.03 10.36
CA GLY A 140 0.37 3.01 10.58
C GLY A 140 -0.98 3.56 11.05
N SER A 141 -1.42 4.70 10.50
CA SER A 141 -2.61 5.44 10.91
C SER A 141 -3.87 5.08 10.13
N CYS A 142 -3.89 3.97 9.38
CA CYS A 142 -5.06 3.56 8.59
C CYS A 142 -6.36 3.47 9.41
N TRP A 143 -6.26 3.17 10.71
CA TRP A 143 -7.37 3.18 11.64
C TRP A 143 -8.03 4.57 11.78
N ALA A 144 -7.23 5.64 11.84
CA ALA A 144 -7.71 7.02 11.92
C ALA A 144 -8.37 7.46 10.60
N PHE A 145 -7.78 7.10 9.46
CA PHE A 145 -8.38 7.34 8.13
C PHE A 145 -9.71 6.59 7.97
N SER A 146 -9.80 5.35 8.48
CA SER A 146 -11.03 4.56 8.46
C SER A 146 -12.16 5.23 9.24
N VAL A 147 -11.87 5.75 10.44
CA VAL A 147 -12.88 6.39 11.30
C VAL A 147 -13.30 7.75 10.76
N THR A 148 -12.33 8.60 10.44
CA THR A 148 -12.63 9.94 9.87
C THR A 148 -13.46 9.82 8.60
N GLY A 149 -13.11 8.95 7.65
CA GLY A 149 -13.89 8.74 6.43
C GLY A 149 -15.34 8.30 6.71
N ASN A 150 -15.57 7.46 7.73
CA ASN A 150 -16.93 7.09 8.14
C ASN A 150 -17.70 8.28 8.72
N ILE A 151 -17.08 9.03 9.63
CA ILE A 151 -17.71 10.19 10.28
C ILE A 151 -17.99 11.31 9.28
N GLU A 152 -17.07 11.57 8.35
CA GLU A 152 -17.26 12.54 7.25
C GLU A 152 -18.51 12.22 6.44
N GLY A 153 -18.69 10.95 6.06
CA GLY A 153 -19.87 10.50 5.32
C GLY A 153 -21.16 10.61 6.13
N ALA A 154 -21.15 10.14 7.38
CA ALA A 154 -22.31 10.24 8.28
C ALA A 154 -22.70 11.71 8.53
N TRP A 155 -21.70 12.58 8.71
CA TRP A 155 -21.88 14.01 8.85
C TRP A 155 -22.50 14.63 7.60
N ALA A 156 -21.98 14.31 6.41
CA ALA A 156 -22.50 14.82 5.15
C ALA A 156 -23.96 14.40 4.93
N ILE A 157 -24.31 13.14 5.23
CA ILE A 157 -25.70 12.64 5.16
C ILE A 157 -26.61 13.43 6.11
N LYS A 158 -26.16 13.65 7.36
CA LYS A 158 -27.00 14.28 8.39
C LYS A 158 -27.12 15.79 8.23
N LYS A 159 -26.07 16.45 7.78
CA LYS A 159 -25.93 17.92 7.76
C LYS A 159 -26.01 18.51 6.36
N GLY A 160 -25.97 17.69 5.31
CA GLY A 160 -25.97 18.15 3.92
C GLY A 160 -24.68 18.85 3.50
N LYS A 161 -23.59 18.71 4.27
CA LYS A 161 -22.30 19.34 4.00
C LYS A 161 -21.17 18.35 4.17
N LEU A 162 -20.44 18.06 3.09
CA LEU A 162 -19.20 17.30 3.15
C LEU A 162 -18.08 18.16 3.73
N ILE A 163 -17.34 17.59 4.68
CA ILE A 163 -16.16 18.20 5.30
C ILE A 163 -15.03 17.19 5.29
N SER A 164 -13.79 17.67 5.31
CA SER A 164 -12.62 16.85 5.58
C SER A 164 -12.23 17.03 7.05
N LEU A 165 -12.25 15.96 7.83
CA LEU A 165 -11.83 15.90 9.22
C LEU A 165 -10.32 15.67 9.32
N SER A 166 -9.80 15.80 10.54
CA SER A 166 -8.39 15.64 10.87
C SER A 166 -8.07 14.22 11.33
N GLU A 167 -7.41 13.42 10.50
CA GLU A 167 -6.84 12.14 10.95
C GLU A 167 -5.77 12.34 12.01
N GLN A 168 -5.04 13.45 11.92
CA GLN A 168 -3.92 13.76 12.82
C GLN A 168 -4.41 13.99 14.25
N GLU A 169 -5.62 14.52 14.44
CA GLU A 169 -6.22 14.67 15.78
C GLU A 169 -6.38 13.30 16.45
N LEU A 170 -6.90 12.30 15.74
CA LEU A 170 -6.99 10.94 16.28
C LEU A 170 -5.59 10.37 16.55
N VAL A 171 -4.66 10.53 15.61
CA VAL A 171 -3.27 10.02 15.76
C VAL A 171 -2.57 10.60 17.00
N ASP A 172 -2.84 11.86 17.35
CA ASP A 172 -2.18 12.55 18.46
C ASP A 172 -2.93 12.46 19.79
N CYS A 173 -4.26 12.34 19.77
CA CYS A 173 -5.10 12.48 20.95
C CYS A 173 -5.75 11.17 21.43
N ASP A 174 -5.84 10.13 20.59
CA ASP A 174 -6.28 8.81 21.05
C ASP A 174 -5.21 8.20 21.97
N VAL A 175 -5.56 8.05 23.25
CA VAL A 175 -4.68 7.50 24.29
C VAL A 175 -4.74 5.97 24.41
N ILE A 176 -5.67 5.32 23.72
CA ILE A 176 -5.87 3.86 23.71
C ILE A 176 -5.05 3.25 22.56
N ASP A 177 -5.14 3.86 21.37
CA ASP A 177 -4.38 3.45 20.21
C ASP A 177 -2.93 3.99 20.25
N GLN A 178 -2.12 3.58 19.28
CA GLN A 178 -0.66 3.78 19.31
C GLN A 178 -0.17 4.70 18.19
N GLY A 179 -1.01 5.65 17.76
CA GLY A 179 -0.69 6.58 16.68
C GLY A 179 -0.21 5.84 15.42
N CYS A 180 1.00 6.16 14.96
CA CYS A 180 1.62 5.52 13.79
C CYS A 180 2.03 4.05 13.97
N LYS A 181 1.98 3.49 15.19
CA LYS A 181 2.24 2.06 15.40
C LYS A 181 1.00 1.20 15.21
N GLY A 182 -0.17 1.81 15.07
CA GLY A 182 -1.42 1.11 14.84
C GLY A 182 -2.53 1.49 15.81
N GLY A 183 -3.71 0.99 15.48
CA GLY A 183 -4.93 1.21 16.25
C GLY A 183 -6.08 0.36 15.73
N LEU A 184 -7.18 0.39 16.47
CA LEU A 184 -8.44 -0.25 16.11
C LEU A 184 -9.48 0.85 15.90
N PRO A 185 -10.14 0.92 14.72
CA PRO A 185 -11.18 1.93 14.46
C PRO A 185 -12.24 2.06 15.56
N LEU A 186 -12.56 0.96 16.25
CA LEU A 186 -13.54 0.96 17.34
C LEU A 186 -13.14 1.84 18.53
N ASN A 187 -11.84 2.00 18.81
CA ASN A 187 -11.35 2.81 19.92
C ASN A 187 -11.45 4.31 19.65
N ALA A 188 -11.63 4.69 18.38
CA ALA A 188 -11.50 6.06 17.90
C ALA A 188 -12.82 6.71 17.43
N TYR A 189 -13.94 5.96 17.46
CA TYR A 189 -15.29 6.51 17.34
C TYR A 189 -15.72 7.23 18.61
#